data_AF-A0A8S9BDH3-F1
#
_entry.id   AF-A0A8S9BDH3-F1
#
_cell.length_a   1.000
_cell.length_b   1.000
_cell.length_c   1.000
_cell.angle_alpha   90.00
_cell.angle_beta   90.00
_cell.angle_gamma   90.00
#
_symmetry.space_group_name_H-M   'P 1'
#
loop_
_entity.id
_entity.type
_entity.pdbx_description
1 polymer ?
#
loop_
_entity_poly.entity_id
_entity_poly.type
_entity_poly.pdbx_seq_one_letter_code
_entity_poly.pdbx_strand_id
1 'polypeptide(L)'
;MAATTARGFPTIKAIRTFVVDGVGSGGDYHNVKGGHWLIDTPISTPMSRWEKYRASRTSWGINVLGSFCVEIEGTDGTVGFATGFGGPPACWLVHQHFERFLIGADPRDTNHLFEQMYRASMFYGRKGLPIAVISVIDLALWDLLGKVRNEPVYKMIGGATRDRLDFYCTGPEPVSAKAMGFWGAKVPLPYCPEEGHAGLKKNVEFLRKHRESVGPDFPIMVDCYMSLNVPYTIEIAKACLDLNINWWEECLSPDDTDGFAQIKRAHPQLKFTTGEHEYSRYGFRKLIEGRNLDIIQPDVMWLGGMTELLKVAAMAAAYDIPVVPHASGPYSYHFVVSQTNCPFQEYLANSPDGKSVLPVFGDLFLDEPIPEKGYLDVTQLDKPGFGLTLNPAARLIPAQYLLTPNPERPLGQPAAASKVVEAKKDEDHGGLINGVVNSVKELQTS
;
A
#
# COMPACT_ATOMS: atom_id res chain seq x y z
N MET A 1 39.25 11.13 -23.39
CA MET A 1 38.53 10.41 -22.33
C MET A 1 38.56 8.93 -22.68
N ALA A 2 39.05 8.07 -21.78
CA ALA A 2 39.10 6.64 -22.04
C ALA A 2 37.68 6.11 -22.27
N ALA A 3 37.47 5.37 -23.37
CA ALA A 3 36.20 4.71 -23.63
C ALA A 3 35.92 3.72 -22.49
N THR A 4 34.78 3.87 -21.82
CA THR A 4 34.32 2.91 -20.81
C THR A 4 34.17 1.53 -21.45
N THR A 5 34.75 0.50 -20.83
CA THR A 5 34.64 -0.90 -21.27
C THR A 5 33.34 -1.56 -20.80
N ALA A 6 32.58 -0.92 -19.91
CA ALA A 6 31.32 -1.43 -19.40
C ALA A 6 30.16 -1.16 -20.38
N ARG A 7 29.11 -2.01 -20.31
CA ARG A 7 27.89 -1.86 -21.10
C ARG A 7 27.30 -0.46 -20.89
N GLY A 8 27.10 0.28 -21.99
CA GLY A 8 26.30 1.50 -21.99
C GLY A 8 24.86 1.18 -21.63
N PHE A 9 24.27 1.98 -20.74
CA PHE A 9 22.89 1.80 -20.28
C PHE A 9 22.05 2.99 -20.77
N PRO A 10 20.81 2.77 -21.25
CA PRO A 10 19.94 3.87 -21.64
C PRO A 10 19.58 4.72 -20.41
N THR A 11 19.55 6.03 -20.59
CA THR A 11 18.97 6.93 -19.58
C THR A 11 17.46 6.97 -19.75
N ILE A 12 16.75 7.45 -18.74
CA ILE A 12 15.30 7.69 -18.83
C ILE A 12 15.04 8.86 -19.77
N LYS A 13 14.22 8.63 -20.79
CA LYS A 13 13.84 9.60 -21.82
C LYS A 13 12.52 10.28 -21.50
N ALA A 14 11.53 9.52 -21.05
CA ALA A 14 10.18 10.03 -20.80
C ALA A 14 9.47 9.21 -19.73
N ILE A 15 8.50 9.83 -19.05
CA ILE A 15 7.52 9.18 -18.19
C ILE A 15 6.12 9.53 -18.67
N ARG A 16 5.20 8.56 -18.66
CA ARG A 16 3.78 8.75 -18.99
C ARG A 16 2.92 8.12 -17.91
N THR A 17 1.75 8.71 -17.68
CA THR A 17 0.79 8.17 -16.73
C THR A 17 -0.60 8.05 -17.33
N PHE A 18 -1.33 7.06 -16.84
CA PHE A 18 -2.68 6.76 -17.30
C PHE A 18 -3.56 6.46 -16.10
N VAL A 19 -4.82 6.89 -16.16
CA VAL A 19 -5.87 6.38 -15.27
C VAL A 19 -6.52 5.19 -15.96
N VAL A 20 -6.78 4.11 -15.23
CA VAL A 20 -7.48 2.94 -15.78
C VAL A 20 -8.98 3.18 -15.70
N ASP A 21 -9.67 3.11 -16.82
CA ASP A 21 -11.12 3.35 -16.89
C ASP A 21 -11.94 2.12 -16.48
N GLY A 22 -13.03 2.39 -15.77
CA GLY A 22 -13.93 1.38 -15.24
C GLY A 22 -13.46 0.75 -13.91
N VAL A 23 -13.77 -0.53 -13.73
CA VAL A 23 -13.57 -1.29 -12.49
C VAL A 23 -12.99 -2.66 -12.79
N GLY A 24 -12.36 -3.31 -11.79
CA GLY A 24 -11.83 -4.66 -11.89
C GLY A 24 -10.61 -4.79 -12.80
N SER A 25 -9.84 -3.71 -12.97
CA SER A 25 -8.64 -3.64 -13.79
C SER A 25 -7.59 -2.71 -13.17
N GLY A 26 -6.34 -3.15 -13.11
CA GLY A 26 -5.22 -2.43 -12.49
C GLY A 26 -5.08 -2.66 -10.97
N GLY A 27 -4.21 -1.86 -10.34
CA GLY A 27 -3.74 -2.11 -8.98
C GLY A 27 -4.63 -1.63 -7.81
N ASP A 28 -5.85 -1.11 -8.06
CA ASP A 28 -6.84 -0.88 -7.00
C ASP A 28 -7.75 -2.10 -6.83
N TYR A 29 -7.42 -2.94 -5.84
CA TYR A 29 -8.15 -4.17 -5.54
C TYR A 29 -9.63 -3.95 -5.21
N HIS A 30 -9.98 -2.76 -4.70
CA HIS A 30 -11.30 -2.48 -4.15
C HIS A 30 -12.19 -1.75 -5.15
N ASN A 31 -11.63 -1.22 -6.23
CA ASN A 31 -12.38 -0.66 -7.34
C ASN A 31 -12.92 -1.75 -8.25
N VAL A 32 -13.89 -2.53 -7.75
CA VAL A 32 -14.53 -3.68 -8.41
C VAL A 32 -16.03 -3.46 -8.61
N LYS A 33 -16.65 -4.30 -9.45
CA LYS A 33 -18.10 -4.26 -9.69
C LYS A 33 -18.88 -4.63 -8.42
N GLY A 34 -20.02 -3.97 -8.21
CA GLY A 34 -20.95 -4.31 -7.13
C GLY A 34 -21.38 -5.79 -7.14
N GLY A 35 -21.60 -6.33 -5.95
CA GLY A 35 -21.84 -7.75 -5.69
C GLY A 35 -20.58 -8.56 -5.39
N HIS A 36 -19.39 -7.95 -5.50
CA HIS A 36 -18.13 -8.61 -5.16
C HIS A 36 -17.90 -8.64 -3.65
N TRP A 37 -17.44 -9.78 -3.11
CA TRP A 37 -17.23 -9.94 -1.67
C TRP A 37 -16.30 -8.89 -1.05
N LEU A 38 -15.25 -8.46 -1.76
CA LEU A 38 -14.31 -7.42 -1.35
C LEU A 38 -14.98 -6.11 -0.92
N ILE A 39 -16.18 -5.81 -1.41
CA ILE A 39 -16.88 -4.56 -1.10
C ILE A 39 -18.27 -4.73 -0.51
N ASP A 40 -19.01 -5.79 -0.84
CA ASP A 40 -20.45 -5.91 -0.54
C ASP A 40 -20.79 -7.12 0.35
N THR A 41 -19.80 -7.76 0.97
CA THR A 41 -20.03 -8.71 2.07
C THR A 41 -19.74 -8.06 3.43
N PRO A 42 -20.29 -8.59 4.54
CA PRO A 42 -19.97 -8.09 5.88
C PRO A 42 -18.47 -8.20 6.15
N ILE A 43 -17.81 -7.05 6.24
CA ILE A 43 -16.40 -6.89 6.60
C ILE A 43 -16.32 -5.81 7.66
N SER A 44 -15.66 -6.10 8.77
CA SER A 44 -15.38 -5.16 9.83
C SER A 44 -14.33 -4.16 9.35
N THR A 45 -14.59 -2.87 9.53
CA THR A 45 -13.72 -1.78 9.07
C THR A 45 -13.70 -0.66 10.11
N PRO A 46 -12.76 0.31 10.02
CA PRO A 46 -12.79 1.50 10.88
C PRO A 46 -14.09 2.32 10.76
N MET A 47 -14.81 2.17 9.64
CA MET A 47 -16.07 2.86 9.37
C MET A 47 -17.31 2.10 9.85
N SER A 48 -17.18 0.83 10.24
CA SER A 48 -18.31 -0.03 10.61
C SER A 48 -19.04 0.44 11.88
N ARG A 49 -18.42 1.31 12.69
CA ARG A 49 -19.06 1.98 13.82
C ARG A 49 -20.28 2.83 13.44
N TRP A 50 -20.33 3.31 12.19
CA TRP A 50 -21.46 4.07 11.66
C TRP A 50 -22.32 3.16 10.77
N GLU A 51 -23.56 2.92 11.17
CA GLU A 51 -24.49 2.01 10.47
C GLU A 51 -24.59 2.28 8.96
N LYS A 52 -24.66 3.56 8.56
CA LYS A 52 -24.70 3.97 7.14
C LYS A 52 -23.52 3.51 6.29
N TYR A 53 -22.40 3.15 6.91
CA TYR A 53 -21.16 2.76 6.23
C TYR A 53 -20.79 1.29 6.41
N ARG A 54 -21.58 0.53 7.18
CA ARG A 54 -21.25 -0.86 7.53
C ARG A 54 -21.53 -1.86 6.42
N ALA A 55 -22.54 -1.60 5.58
CA ALA A 55 -23.03 -2.59 4.62
C ALA A 55 -22.12 -2.78 3.40
N SER A 56 -21.37 -1.74 2.98
CA SER A 56 -20.48 -1.81 1.83
C SER A 56 -19.27 -0.91 2.02
N ARG A 57 -18.09 -1.38 1.61
CA ARG A 57 -16.84 -0.60 1.70
C ARG A 57 -16.81 0.58 0.72
N THR A 58 -17.58 0.50 -0.38
CA THR A 58 -17.71 1.62 -1.32
C THR A 58 -18.51 2.79 -0.75
N SER A 59 -19.39 2.54 0.23
CA SER A 59 -20.22 3.58 0.85
C SER A 59 -19.41 4.68 1.57
N TRP A 60 -18.20 4.34 2.03
CA TRP A 60 -17.25 5.28 2.63
C TRP A 60 -16.06 5.61 1.73
N GLY A 61 -16.08 5.14 0.47
CA GLY A 61 -15.15 5.56 -0.56
C GLY A 61 -13.85 4.76 -0.63
N ILE A 62 -13.85 3.47 -0.30
CA ILE A 62 -12.63 2.66 -0.45
C ILE A 62 -12.07 2.67 -1.88
N ASN A 63 -12.96 2.70 -2.88
CA ASN A 63 -12.64 2.66 -4.30
C ASN A 63 -12.53 4.06 -4.92
N VAL A 64 -12.47 5.13 -4.11
CA VAL A 64 -12.57 6.51 -4.59
C VAL A 64 -11.42 6.93 -5.51
N LEU A 65 -10.26 6.28 -5.36
CA LEU A 65 -9.06 6.63 -6.11
C LEU A 65 -9.05 5.96 -7.48
N GLY A 66 -9.31 4.65 -7.53
CA GLY A 66 -9.13 3.86 -8.74
C GLY A 66 -7.65 3.57 -9.05
N SER A 67 -7.43 2.81 -10.11
CA SER A 67 -6.10 2.40 -10.56
C SER A 67 -5.44 3.48 -11.43
N PHE A 68 -4.12 3.58 -11.35
CA PHE A 68 -3.31 4.30 -12.32
C PHE A 68 -2.12 3.45 -12.78
N CYS A 69 -1.49 3.90 -13.86
CA CYS A 69 -0.34 3.24 -14.47
C CYS A 69 0.77 4.25 -14.73
N VAL A 70 2.01 3.77 -14.65
CA VAL A 70 3.23 4.52 -14.97
C VAL A 70 4.00 3.78 -16.06
N GLU A 71 4.35 4.47 -17.13
CA GLU A 71 5.31 4.04 -18.14
C GLU A 71 6.59 4.85 -18.05
N ILE A 72 7.75 4.19 -18.09
CA ILE A 72 9.06 4.83 -18.17
C ILE A 72 9.77 4.32 -19.43
N GLU A 73 10.08 5.23 -20.35
CA GLU A 73 10.77 4.94 -21.60
C GLU A 73 12.26 5.28 -21.48
N GLY A 74 13.13 4.33 -21.82
CA GLY A 74 14.57 4.53 -21.96
C GLY A 74 14.94 5.14 -23.31
N THR A 75 16.13 5.75 -23.42
CA THR A 75 16.64 6.32 -24.67
C THR A 75 16.85 5.30 -25.79
N ASP A 76 16.90 4.00 -25.47
CA ASP A 76 16.95 2.89 -26.41
C ASP A 76 15.56 2.44 -26.91
N GLY A 77 14.49 3.06 -26.41
CA GLY A 77 13.10 2.72 -26.75
C GLY A 77 12.48 1.63 -25.86
N THR A 78 13.23 1.06 -24.91
CA THR A 78 12.67 0.07 -23.96
C THR A 78 11.69 0.77 -23.02
N VAL A 79 10.56 0.14 -22.71
CA VAL A 79 9.52 0.71 -21.82
C VAL A 79 9.26 -0.22 -20.63
N GLY A 80 9.50 0.30 -19.43
CA GLY A 80 9.03 -0.29 -18.17
C GLY A 80 7.63 0.20 -17.81
N PHE A 81 6.83 -0.65 -17.19
CA PHE A 81 5.44 -0.36 -16.82
C PHE A 81 5.10 -0.91 -15.44
N ALA A 82 4.33 -0.16 -14.66
CA ALA A 82 3.68 -0.68 -13.46
C ALA A 82 2.31 -0.04 -13.22
N THR A 83 1.47 -0.73 -12.45
CA THR A 83 0.17 -0.24 -11.96
C THR A 83 0.13 -0.20 -10.43
N GLY A 84 -0.84 0.52 -9.88
CA GLY A 84 -1.18 0.59 -8.46
C GLY A 84 -2.48 1.38 -8.27
N PHE A 85 -2.96 1.48 -7.04
CA PHE A 85 -4.04 2.41 -6.70
C PHE A 85 -3.53 3.85 -6.58
N GLY A 86 -4.40 4.83 -6.84
CA GLY A 86 -4.08 6.24 -6.65
C GLY A 86 -4.70 7.16 -7.70
N GLY A 87 -5.09 6.60 -8.84
CA GLY A 87 -5.89 7.27 -9.86
C GLY A 87 -5.42 8.67 -10.28
N PRO A 88 -6.34 9.62 -10.52
CA PRO A 88 -6.01 10.98 -10.94
C PRO A 88 -4.98 11.73 -10.08
N PRO A 89 -5.10 11.79 -8.73
CA PRO A 89 -4.13 12.53 -7.92
C PRO A 89 -2.73 11.90 -7.94
N ALA A 90 -2.62 10.57 -8.12
CA ALA A 90 -1.34 9.92 -8.34
C ALA A 90 -0.67 10.39 -9.63
N CYS A 91 -1.38 10.36 -10.76
CA CYS A 91 -0.87 10.85 -12.04
C CYS A 91 -0.41 12.31 -11.97
N TRP A 92 -1.15 13.16 -11.25
CA TRP A 92 -0.77 14.55 -11.03
C TRP A 92 0.57 14.66 -10.29
N LEU A 93 0.77 13.89 -9.21
CA LEU A 93 2.01 13.89 -8.44
C LEU A 93 3.21 13.38 -9.24
N VAL A 94 3.01 12.37 -10.10
CA VAL A 94 4.06 11.85 -10.97
C VAL A 94 4.66 12.99 -11.80
N HIS A 95 3.83 13.74 -12.53
CA HIS A 95 4.32 14.77 -13.44
C HIS A 95 4.71 16.07 -12.73
N GLN A 96 3.89 16.53 -11.77
CA GLN A 96 4.10 17.84 -11.15
C GLN A 96 5.24 17.84 -10.14
N HIS A 97 5.56 16.69 -9.56
CA HIS A 97 6.67 16.57 -8.63
C HIS A 97 7.75 15.61 -9.15
N PHE A 98 7.45 14.33 -9.29
CA PHE A 98 8.48 13.30 -9.32
C PHE A 98 9.26 13.21 -10.65
N GLU A 99 8.65 13.59 -11.77
CA GLU A 99 9.26 13.57 -13.11
C GLU A 99 10.62 14.30 -13.15
N ARG A 100 10.77 15.38 -12.39
CA ARG A 100 12.01 16.18 -12.34
C ARG A 100 13.26 15.40 -11.90
N PHE A 101 13.07 14.29 -11.18
CA PHE A 101 14.16 13.44 -10.71
C PHE A 101 14.49 12.33 -11.71
N LEU A 102 13.58 12.03 -12.63
CA LEU A 102 13.66 10.86 -13.50
C LEU A 102 14.26 11.20 -14.86
N ILE A 103 13.84 12.29 -15.50
CA ILE A 103 14.27 12.60 -16.88
C ILE A 103 15.79 12.79 -16.96
N GLY A 104 16.43 12.03 -17.85
CA GLY A 104 17.88 12.03 -18.06
C GLY A 104 18.67 11.21 -17.04
N ALA A 105 18.03 10.67 -15.99
CA ALA A 105 18.70 9.85 -15.00
C ALA A 105 19.02 8.44 -15.55
N ASP A 106 20.02 7.80 -14.95
CA ASP A 106 20.27 6.38 -15.17
C ASP A 106 19.24 5.56 -14.37
N PRO A 107 18.41 4.71 -15.00
CA PRO A 107 17.39 3.95 -14.29
C PRO A 107 17.96 2.93 -13.29
N ARG A 108 19.28 2.65 -13.34
CA ARG A 108 19.95 1.78 -12.35
C ARG A 108 20.14 2.45 -11.00
N ASP A 109 20.03 3.78 -10.94
CA ASP A 109 20.23 4.57 -9.73
C ASP A 109 19.00 4.53 -8.80
N THR A 110 18.39 3.35 -8.65
CA THR A 110 17.12 3.13 -7.93
C THR A 110 17.16 3.67 -6.50
N ASN A 111 18.25 3.42 -5.77
CA ASN A 111 18.45 3.97 -4.43
C ASN A 111 18.47 5.51 -4.42
N HIS A 112 19.11 6.14 -5.41
CA HIS A 112 19.20 7.59 -5.47
C HIS A 112 17.85 8.22 -5.80
N LEU A 113 17.17 7.69 -6.82
CA LEU A 113 15.86 8.14 -7.26
C LEU A 113 14.81 7.99 -6.15
N PHE A 114 14.80 6.84 -5.46
CA PHE A 114 13.94 6.63 -4.30
C PHE A 114 14.18 7.69 -3.21
N GLU A 115 15.43 7.92 -2.80
CA GLU A 115 15.74 8.89 -1.75
C GLU A 115 15.38 10.33 -2.15
N GLN A 116 15.60 10.71 -3.41
CA GLN A 116 15.19 12.02 -3.91
C GLN A 116 13.67 12.18 -3.84
N MET A 117 12.90 11.23 -4.40
CA MET A 117 11.44 11.30 -4.39
C MET A 117 10.85 11.28 -2.97
N TYR A 118 11.35 10.39 -2.10
CA TYR A 118 10.87 10.26 -0.73
C TYR A 118 11.16 11.52 0.10
N ARG A 119 12.41 12.03 0.05
CA ARG A 119 12.81 13.18 0.85
C ARG A 119 12.24 14.49 0.31
N ALA A 120 12.12 14.64 -1.01
CA ALA A 120 11.50 15.81 -1.62
C ALA A 120 9.99 15.90 -1.32
N SER A 121 9.30 14.76 -1.20
CA SER A 121 7.88 14.72 -0.82
C SER A 121 7.63 14.66 0.68
N MET A 122 8.67 14.63 1.53
CA MET A 122 8.54 14.45 2.98
C MET A 122 7.61 15.46 3.65
N PHE A 123 7.50 16.68 3.13
CA PHE A 123 6.65 17.73 3.70
C PHE A 123 5.14 17.49 3.54
N TYR A 124 4.72 16.57 2.66
CA TYR A 124 3.31 16.19 2.47
C TYR A 124 3.09 14.67 2.32
N GLY A 125 4.16 13.87 2.49
CA GLY A 125 4.16 12.42 2.35
C GLY A 125 4.58 11.71 3.64
N ARG A 126 5.67 10.93 3.55
CA ARG A 126 6.13 9.91 4.54
C ARG A 126 5.29 8.64 4.61
N LYS A 127 3.97 8.75 4.48
CA LYS A 127 3.00 7.64 4.48
C LYS A 127 1.87 7.93 3.46
N GLY A 128 1.06 6.93 3.14
CA GLY A 128 -0.15 7.10 2.34
C GLY A 128 0.11 7.37 0.85
N LEU A 129 -0.84 8.09 0.21
CA LEU A 129 -0.90 8.26 -1.24
C LEU A 129 0.43 8.68 -1.91
N PRO A 130 1.19 9.68 -1.41
CA PRO A 130 2.45 10.05 -2.06
C PRO A 130 3.48 8.90 -2.12
N ILE A 131 3.46 7.99 -1.15
CA ILE A 131 4.37 6.83 -1.14
C ILE A 131 3.89 5.73 -2.09
N ALA A 132 2.57 5.56 -2.25
CA ALA A 132 2.03 4.69 -3.31
C ALA A 132 2.46 5.18 -4.70
N VAL A 133 2.47 6.49 -4.94
CA VAL A 133 2.97 7.06 -6.21
C VAL A 133 4.45 6.71 -6.43
N ILE A 134 5.29 6.89 -5.42
CA ILE A 134 6.72 6.52 -5.48
C ILE A 134 6.89 5.03 -5.76
N SER A 135 6.06 4.19 -5.14
CA SER A 135 6.11 2.75 -5.28
C SER A 135 5.87 2.30 -6.72
N VAL A 136 4.83 2.85 -7.39
CA VAL A 136 4.53 2.49 -8.78
C VAL A 136 5.60 3.01 -9.74
N ILE A 137 6.17 4.19 -9.49
CA ILE A 137 7.35 4.67 -10.25
C ILE A 137 8.52 3.69 -10.09
N ASP A 138 8.83 3.30 -8.84
CA ASP A 138 9.94 2.37 -8.55
C ASP A 138 9.73 1.00 -9.21
N LEU A 139 8.51 0.47 -9.17
CA LEU A 139 8.16 -0.76 -9.88
C LEU A 139 8.34 -0.60 -11.40
N ALA A 140 7.93 0.51 -12.01
CA ALA A 140 8.16 0.76 -13.43
C ALA A 140 9.67 0.86 -13.77
N LEU A 141 10.51 1.39 -12.86
CA LEU A 141 11.97 1.37 -13.00
C LEU A 141 12.51 -0.06 -12.97
N TRP A 142 12.08 -0.89 -12.03
CA TRP A 142 12.51 -2.29 -11.95
C TRP A 142 12.08 -3.11 -13.17
N ASP A 143 10.88 -2.86 -13.69
CA ASP A 143 10.43 -3.46 -14.94
C ASP A 143 11.30 -3.03 -16.14
N LEU A 144 11.61 -1.72 -16.25
CA LEU A 144 12.52 -1.19 -17.27
C LEU A 144 13.90 -1.85 -17.18
N LEU A 145 14.47 -1.95 -15.98
CA LEU A 145 15.76 -2.60 -15.76
C LEU A 145 15.77 -4.05 -16.22
N GLY A 146 14.72 -4.81 -15.87
CA GLY A 146 14.60 -6.21 -16.27
C GLY A 146 14.46 -6.36 -17.78
N LYS A 147 13.69 -5.49 -18.43
CA LYS A 147 13.54 -5.47 -19.90
C LYS A 147 14.84 -5.10 -20.61
N VAL A 148 15.57 -4.08 -20.15
CA VAL A 148 16.87 -3.70 -20.73
C VAL A 148 17.90 -4.84 -20.56
N ARG A 149 17.87 -5.55 -19.44
CA ARG A 149 18.77 -6.68 -19.17
C ARG A 149 18.31 -7.99 -19.80
N ASN A 150 17.05 -8.06 -20.26
CA ASN A 150 16.39 -9.30 -20.67
C ASN A 150 16.39 -10.36 -19.56
N GLU A 151 16.12 -9.93 -18.33
CA GLU A 151 16.09 -10.76 -17.12
C GLU A 151 14.80 -10.50 -16.32
N PRO A 152 14.22 -11.52 -15.67
CA PRO A 152 13.13 -11.31 -14.73
C PRO A 152 13.63 -10.60 -13.47
N VAL A 153 12.77 -9.77 -12.85
CA VAL A 153 13.17 -8.96 -11.68
C VAL A 153 13.77 -9.81 -10.55
N TYR A 154 13.25 -11.02 -10.30
CA TYR A 154 13.74 -11.86 -9.20
C TYR A 154 15.22 -12.24 -9.35
N LYS A 155 15.73 -12.39 -10.59
CA LYS A 155 17.16 -12.64 -10.85
C LYS A 155 18.04 -11.44 -10.53
N MET A 156 17.48 -10.23 -10.59
CA MET A 156 18.21 -8.99 -10.31
C MET A 156 18.25 -8.61 -8.82
N ILE A 157 17.46 -9.28 -7.97
CA ILE A 157 17.32 -8.94 -6.54
C ILE A 157 17.75 -10.08 -5.59
N GLY A 158 18.50 -11.06 -6.10
CA GLY A 158 19.06 -12.16 -5.29
C GLY A 158 18.96 -13.54 -5.91
N GLY A 159 18.20 -13.69 -7.01
CA GLY A 159 17.95 -15.00 -7.62
C GLY A 159 16.74 -15.68 -6.99
N ALA A 160 16.63 -17.00 -7.15
CA ALA A 160 15.57 -17.78 -6.52
C ALA A 160 16.12 -18.47 -5.27
N THR A 161 15.37 -18.43 -4.18
CA THR A 161 15.67 -19.14 -2.92
C THR A 161 14.80 -20.39 -2.74
N ARG A 162 13.91 -20.65 -3.70
CA ARG A 162 12.99 -21.79 -3.80
C ARG A 162 12.63 -22.03 -5.27
N ASP A 163 12.20 -23.24 -5.60
CA ASP A 163 11.75 -23.59 -6.97
C ASP A 163 10.24 -23.43 -7.17
N ARG A 164 9.49 -23.35 -6.07
CA ARG A 164 8.03 -23.23 -6.03
C ARG A 164 7.61 -22.15 -5.03
N LEU A 165 6.61 -21.37 -5.39
CA LEU A 165 5.96 -20.37 -4.53
C LEU A 165 4.59 -20.90 -4.09
N ASP A 166 4.44 -21.18 -2.81
CA ASP A 166 3.17 -21.64 -2.22
C ASP A 166 2.31 -20.48 -1.74
N PHE A 167 1.00 -20.59 -1.94
CA PHE A 167 0.04 -19.55 -1.63
C PHE A 167 -0.98 -19.97 -0.57
N TYR A 168 -1.37 -19.01 0.27
CA TYR A 168 -2.67 -19.05 0.94
C TYR A 168 -3.67 -18.14 0.22
N CYS A 169 -4.96 -18.41 0.36
CA CYS A 169 -6.02 -17.65 -0.31
C CYS A 169 -6.82 -16.79 0.67
N THR A 170 -6.95 -15.51 0.39
CA THR A 170 -7.77 -14.57 1.17
C THR A 170 -9.13 -14.40 0.51
N GLY A 171 -10.20 -14.78 1.21
CA GLY A 171 -11.56 -14.72 0.70
C GLY A 171 -12.58 -15.38 1.62
N PRO A 172 -13.87 -15.31 1.27
CA PRO A 172 -14.97 -15.80 2.12
C PRO A 172 -15.15 -17.33 2.07
N GLU A 173 -14.49 -18.04 1.15
CA GLU A 173 -14.78 -19.45 0.84
C GLU A 173 -13.54 -20.35 1.04
N PRO A 174 -13.16 -20.65 2.29
CA PRO A 174 -11.93 -21.41 2.56
C PRO A 174 -12.01 -22.87 2.11
N VAL A 175 -13.22 -23.43 1.92
CA VAL A 175 -13.40 -24.76 1.31
C VAL A 175 -12.93 -24.76 -0.14
N SER A 176 -13.26 -23.71 -0.90
CA SER A 176 -12.80 -23.53 -2.28
C SER A 176 -11.30 -23.34 -2.33
N ALA A 177 -10.73 -22.53 -1.43
CA ALA A 177 -9.27 -22.38 -1.31
C ALA A 177 -8.57 -23.72 -1.06
N LYS A 178 -9.06 -24.52 -0.11
CA LYS A 178 -8.54 -25.87 0.16
C LYS A 178 -8.63 -26.78 -1.06
N ALA A 179 -9.76 -26.76 -1.76
CA ALA A 179 -9.98 -27.58 -2.96
C ALA A 179 -9.08 -27.19 -4.13
N MET A 180 -8.74 -25.91 -4.26
CA MET A 180 -7.81 -25.39 -5.27
C MET A 180 -6.33 -25.63 -4.93
N GLY A 181 -6.02 -26.19 -3.75
CA GLY A 181 -4.65 -26.57 -3.37
C GLY A 181 -3.86 -25.48 -2.62
N PHE A 182 -4.50 -24.37 -2.24
CA PHE A 182 -3.88 -23.39 -1.34
C PHE A 182 -3.60 -24.03 0.01
N TRP A 183 -2.47 -23.67 0.65
CA TRP A 183 -2.07 -24.32 1.90
C TRP A 183 -2.88 -23.85 3.11
N GLY A 184 -3.58 -22.72 3.00
CA GLY A 184 -4.42 -22.13 4.04
C GLY A 184 -5.39 -21.09 3.46
N ALA A 185 -6.29 -20.58 4.30
CA ALA A 185 -7.20 -19.51 3.91
C ALA A 185 -7.35 -18.42 4.97
N LYS A 186 -7.42 -17.16 4.53
CA LYS A 186 -7.68 -16.00 5.39
C LYS A 186 -9.09 -15.48 5.13
N VAL A 187 -9.93 -15.44 6.16
CA VAL A 187 -11.32 -14.97 6.07
C VAL A 187 -11.48 -13.57 6.67
N PRO A 188 -12.29 -12.68 6.09
CA PRO A 188 -12.51 -11.35 6.63
C PRO A 188 -13.47 -11.41 7.83
N LEU A 189 -13.10 -10.75 8.92
CA LEU A 189 -13.92 -10.66 10.12
C LEU A 189 -15.18 -9.81 9.84
N PRO A 190 -16.40 -10.30 10.10
CA PRO A 190 -17.60 -9.59 9.64
C PRO A 190 -18.09 -8.45 10.53
N TYR A 191 -17.84 -8.49 11.86
CA TYR A 191 -18.44 -7.54 12.81
C TYR A 191 -17.40 -6.76 13.62
N CYS A 192 -17.70 -5.49 13.90
CA CYS A 192 -16.78 -4.56 14.59
C CYS A 192 -17.06 -4.43 16.10
N PRO A 193 -16.17 -3.77 16.88
CA PRO A 193 -16.33 -3.62 18.33
C PRO A 193 -17.64 -2.93 18.76
N GLU A 194 -18.14 -1.96 17.98
CA GLU A 194 -19.38 -1.23 18.28
C GLU A 194 -20.65 -2.09 18.16
N GLU A 195 -20.54 -3.30 17.61
CA GLU A 195 -21.61 -4.30 17.62
C GLU A 195 -21.63 -5.13 18.92
N GLY A 196 -20.71 -4.83 19.85
CA GLY A 196 -20.66 -5.34 21.21
C GLY A 196 -20.51 -6.86 21.31
N HIS A 197 -20.90 -7.43 22.46
CA HIS A 197 -20.83 -8.87 22.67
C HIS A 197 -21.72 -9.68 21.71
N ALA A 198 -22.76 -9.06 21.13
CA ALA A 198 -23.56 -9.70 20.10
C ALA A 198 -22.75 -9.89 18.81
N GLY A 199 -22.04 -8.85 18.35
CA GLY A 199 -21.09 -8.93 17.23
C GLY A 199 -19.96 -9.93 17.51
N LEU A 200 -19.39 -9.92 18.72
CA LEU A 200 -18.35 -10.88 19.11
C LEU A 200 -18.84 -12.33 19.00
N LYS A 201 -20.01 -12.66 19.56
CA LYS A 201 -20.58 -14.02 19.45
C LYS A 201 -20.81 -14.43 18.00
N LYS A 202 -21.26 -13.51 17.15
CA LYS A 202 -21.45 -13.77 15.72
C LYS A 202 -20.11 -13.98 15.00
N ASN A 203 -19.07 -13.22 15.34
CA ASN A 203 -17.71 -13.44 14.82
C ASN A 203 -17.17 -14.82 15.22
N VAL A 204 -17.31 -15.21 16.49
CA VAL A 204 -16.90 -16.54 16.98
C VAL A 204 -17.64 -17.64 16.22
N GLU A 205 -18.95 -17.49 16.02
CA GLU A 205 -19.75 -18.46 15.26
C GLU A 205 -19.37 -18.51 13.77
N PHE A 206 -19.09 -17.35 13.17
CA PHE A 206 -18.58 -17.26 11.81
C PHE A 206 -17.27 -18.03 11.64
N LEU A 207 -16.33 -17.88 12.57
CA LEU A 207 -15.05 -18.60 12.53
C LEU A 207 -15.22 -20.09 12.82
N ARG A 208 -16.12 -20.46 13.74
CA ARG A 208 -16.44 -21.87 14.03
C ARG A 208 -16.96 -22.60 12.81
N LYS A 209 -17.90 -22.00 12.07
CA LYS A 209 -18.43 -22.59 10.83
C LYS A 209 -17.35 -22.80 9.78
N HIS A 210 -16.41 -21.87 9.65
CA HIS A 210 -15.27 -22.04 8.75
C HIS A 210 -14.33 -23.16 9.21
N ARG A 211 -13.97 -23.20 10.49
CA ARG A 211 -13.16 -24.30 11.06
C ARG A 211 -13.81 -25.66 10.82
N GLU A 212 -15.12 -25.78 11.08
CA GLU A 212 -15.87 -27.03 10.85
C GLU A 212 -15.89 -27.42 9.37
N SER A 213 -16.01 -26.47 8.44
CA SER A 213 -16.11 -26.76 7.00
C SER A 213 -14.79 -27.23 6.36
N VAL A 214 -13.64 -26.83 6.91
CA VAL A 214 -12.31 -27.20 6.39
C VAL A 214 -11.63 -28.32 7.19
N GLY A 215 -12.19 -28.70 8.34
CA GLY A 215 -11.60 -29.66 9.27
C GLY A 215 -10.55 -29.04 10.21
N PRO A 216 -10.01 -29.83 11.15
CA PRO A 216 -9.16 -29.31 12.23
C PRO A 216 -7.78 -28.82 11.76
N ASP A 217 -7.24 -29.40 10.69
CA ASP A 217 -5.83 -29.20 10.32
C ASP A 217 -5.60 -28.09 9.30
N PHE A 218 -6.62 -27.72 8.51
CA PHE A 218 -6.46 -26.71 7.47
C PHE A 218 -6.24 -25.32 8.11
N PRO A 219 -5.16 -24.60 7.81
CA PRO A 219 -4.90 -23.29 8.39
C PRO A 219 -5.99 -22.27 8.05
N ILE A 220 -6.55 -21.66 9.09
CA ILE A 220 -7.48 -20.53 8.97
C ILE A 220 -6.84 -19.32 9.63
N MET A 221 -6.84 -18.20 8.91
CA MET A 221 -6.38 -16.90 9.34
C MET A 221 -7.56 -15.93 9.36
N VAL A 222 -7.47 -14.86 10.13
CA VAL A 222 -8.56 -13.89 10.28
C VAL A 222 -8.06 -12.50 9.98
N ASP A 223 -8.61 -11.88 8.93
CA ASP A 223 -8.35 -10.50 8.56
C ASP A 223 -9.32 -9.56 9.29
N CYS A 224 -8.81 -8.55 9.98
CA CYS A 224 -9.61 -7.62 10.76
C CYS A 224 -9.66 -6.21 10.16
N TYR A 225 -8.95 -5.94 9.06
CA TYR A 225 -8.89 -4.66 8.35
C TYR A 225 -8.90 -3.43 9.29
N MET A 226 -7.89 -3.33 10.15
CA MET A 226 -7.62 -2.24 11.09
C MET A 226 -8.80 -1.78 11.96
N SER A 227 -9.80 -2.65 12.19
CA SER A 227 -11.10 -2.26 12.73
C SER A 227 -11.28 -2.43 14.24
N LEU A 228 -10.38 -3.15 14.91
CA LEU A 228 -10.54 -3.52 16.30
C LEU A 228 -9.75 -2.57 17.22
N ASN A 229 -9.89 -2.83 18.52
CA ASN A 229 -9.11 -2.21 19.58
C ASN A 229 -8.53 -3.29 20.49
N VAL A 230 -7.52 -2.94 21.28
CA VAL A 230 -6.79 -3.87 22.15
C VAL A 230 -7.72 -4.73 23.03
N PRO A 231 -8.68 -4.17 23.81
CA PRO A 231 -9.59 -4.99 24.62
C PRO A 231 -10.42 -6.00 23.81
N TYR A 232 -11.01 -5.56 22.69
CA TYR A 232 -11.84 -6.44 21.87
C TYR A 232 -11.02 -7.55 21.21
N THR A 233 -9.82 -7.24 20.70
CA THR A 233 -8.89 -8.24 20.14
C THR A 233 -8.52 -9.29 21.18
N ILE A 234 -8.25 -8.89 22.42
CA ILE A 234 -7.95 -9.83 23.51
C ILE A 234 -9.16 -10.74 23.80
N GLU A 235 -10.38 -10.18 23.84
CA GLU A 235 -11.59 -10.93 24.13
C GLU A 235 -11.94 -11.93 23.02
N ILE A 236 -11.91 -11.51 21.75
CA ILE A 236 -12.24 -12.39 20.62
C ILE A 236 -11.18 -13.48 20.42
N ALA A 237 -9.89 -13.16 20.54
CA ALA A 237 -8.83 -14.16 20.44
C ALA A 237 -8.94 -15.22 21.54
N LYS A 238 -9.33 -14.83 22.76
CA LYS A 238 -9.62 -15.75 23.85
C LYS A 238 -10.83 -16.64 23.55
N ALA A 239 -11.89 -16.07 22.98
CA ALA A 239 -13.13 -16.78 22.67
C ALA A 239 -13.00 -17.77 21.51
N CYS A 240 -11.92 -17.69 20.73
CA CYS A 240 -11.64 -18.54 19.57
C CYS A 240 -10.43 -19.48 19.78
N LEU A 241 -9.94 -19.66 21.01
CA LEU A 241 -8.76 -20.51 21.29
C LEU A 241 -8.97 -21.96 20.84
N ASP A 242 -10.20 -22.48 20.95
CA ASP A 242 -10.62 -23.80 20.51
C ASP A 242 -10.64 -23.96 18.98
N LEU A 243 -10.66 -22.86 18.23
CA LEU A 243 -10.72 -22.87 16.77
C LEU A 243 -9.35 -22.97 16.10
N ASN A 244 -8.26 -22.90 16.88
CA ASN A 244 -6.88 -22.97 16.40
C ASN A 244 -6.63 -22.06 15.18
N ILE A 245 -6.98 -20.78 15.32
CA ILE A 245 -6.66 -19.75 14.33
C ILE A 245 -5.13 -19.64 14.18
N ASN A 246 -4.63 -19.67 12.94
CA ASN A 246 -3.20 -19.64 12.65
C ASN A 246 -2.59 -18.27 12.97
N TRP A 247 -3.22 -17.18 12.51
CA TRP A 247 -2.91 -15.81 12.91
C TRP A 247 -4.12 -14.87 12.82
N TRP A 248 -4.02 -13.74 13.54
CA TRP A 248 -4.93 -12.60 13.45
C TRP A 248 -4.23 -11.43 12.78
N GLU A 249 -4.82 -10.93 11.71
CA GLU A 249 -4.23 -9.93 10.84
C GLU A 249 -4.89 -8.58 11.00
N GLU A 250 -4.05 -7.55 11.04
CA GLU A 250 -4.40 -6.13 11.10
C GLU A 250 -5.55 -5.84 12.07
N CYS A 251 -5.42 -6.37 13.29
CA CYS A 251 -6.41 -6.17 14.35
C CYS A 251 -6.61 -4.69 14.68
N LEU A 252 -5.52 -3.95 14.78
CA LEU A 252 -5.52 -2.56 15.26
C LEU A 252 -5.34 -1.59 14.09
N SER A 253 -5.71 -0.34 14.32
CA SER A 253 -5.32 0.77 13.47
C SER A 253 -3.78 0.80 13.28
N PRO A 254 -3.27 1.14 12.08
CA PRO A 254 -1.83 1.27 11.85
C PRO A 254 -1.15 2.29 12.79
N ASP A 255 -1.91 3.26 13.29
CA ASP A 255 -1.45 4.26 14.25
C ASP A 255 -1.22 3.70 15.67
N ASP A 256 -1.76 2.53 16.01
CA ASP A 256 -1.64 1.89 17.33
C ASP A 256 -0.88 0.55 17.27
N THR A 257 0.23 0.51 16.54
CA THR A 257 1.11 -0.68 16.54
C THR A 257 1.68 -0.97 17.95
N ASP A 258 1.86 0.05 18.79
CA ASP A 258 2.29 -0.12 20.19
C ASP A 258 1.29 -0.98 21.00
N GLY A 259 0.00 -0.99 20.62
CA GLY A 259 -1.04 -1.83 21.19
C GLY A 259 -0.76 -3.34 21.08
N PHE A 260 0.03 -3.80 20.10
CA PHE A 260 0.38 -5.21 19.98
C PHE A 260 1.21 -5.74 21.16
N ALA A 261 1.95 -4.88 21.87
CA ALA A 261 2.64 -5.27 23.11
C ALA A 261 1.63 -5.69 24.20
N GLN A 262 0.47 -5.04 24.26
CA GLN A 262 -0.60 -5.39 25.21
C GLN A 262 -1.30 -6.69 24.80
N ILE A 263 -1.53 -6.87 23.50
CA ILE A 263 -2.12 -8.10 22.94
C ILE A 263 -1.20 -9.29 23.20
N LYS A 264 0.10 -9.19 22.90
CA LYS A 264 1.09 -10.23 23.16
C LYS A 264 1.25 -10.55 24.64
N ARG A 265 1.07 -9.58 25.55
CA ARG A 265 1.02 -9.85 26.99
C ARG A 265 -0.17 -10.74 27.39
N ALA A 266 -1.32 -10.57 26.74
CA ALA A 266 -2.50 -11.38 27.02
C ALA A 266 -2.47 -12.75 26.32
N HIS A 267 -1.94 -12.80 25.09
CA HIS A 267 -1.91 -13.99 24.24
C HIS A 267 -0.52 -14.23 23.63
N PRO A 268 0.52 -14.51 24.43
CA PRO A 268 1.90 -14.65 23.94
C PRO A 268 2.09 -15.83 22.96
N GLN A 269 1.19 -16.81 23.01
CA GLN A 269 1.21 -18.02 22.18
C GLN A 269 0.52 -17.86 20.81
N LEU A 270 -0.28 -16.80 20.63
CA LEU A 270 -1.00 -16.55 19.37
C LEU A 270 -0.16 -15.69 18.43
N LYS A 271 -0.36 -15.89 17.12
CA LYS A 271 0.30 -15.08 16.09
C LYS A 271 -0.54 -13.86 15.73
N PHE A 272 0.12 -12.72 15.58
CA PHE A 272 -0.44 -11.45 15.15
C PHE A 272 0.41 -10.85 14.03
N THR A 273 -0.25 -10.30 13.02
CA THR A 273 0.38 -9.78 11.82
C THR A 273 -0.23 -8.43 11.44
N THR A 274 0.52 -7.58 10.74
CA THR A 274 0.05 -6.28 10.20
C THR A 274 1.09 -5.73 9.22
N GLY A 275 0.75 -4.62 8.55
CA GLY A 275 1.72 -3.82 7.81
C GLY A 275 1.27 -3.39 6.42
N GLU A 276 0.13 -3.84 5.92
CA GLU A 276 -0.33 -3.45 4.57
C GLU A 276 -0.50 -1.92 4.48
N HIS A 277 -1.05 -1.29 5.53
CA HIS A 277 -1.18 0.16 5.65
C HIS A 277 0.01 0.84 6.35
N GLU A 278 1.20 0.23 6.32
CA GLU A 278 2.45 0.84 6.81
C GLU A 278 3.43 1.12 5.66
N TYR A 279 4.28 2.14 5.83
CA TYR A 279 5.08 2.74 4.77
C TYR A 279 6.51 3.00 5.23
N SER A 280 7.44 2.88 4.28
CA SER A 280 8.88 3.10 4.41
C SER A 280 9.60 2.21 5.43
N ARG A 281 10.91 2.09 5.29
CA ARG A 281 11.77 1.42 6.27
C ARG A 281 11.66 2.00 7.69
N TYR A 282 11.28 3.27 7.82
CA TYR A 282 11.12 3.92 9.12
C TYR A 282 9.85 3.46 9.85
N GLY A 283 8.76 3.25 9.11
CA GLY A 283 7.52 2.68 9.64
C GLY A 283 7.73 1.23 10.05
N PHE A 284 8.20 0.39 9.12
CA PHE A 284 8.41 -1.04 9.40
C PHE A 284 9.45 -1.32 10.50
N ARG A 285 10.42 -0.43 10.73
CA ARG A 285 11.31 -0.55 11.91
C ARG A 285 10.52 -0.65 13.21
N LYS A 286 9.43 0.11 13.35
CA LYS A 286 8.58 0.11 14.55
C LYS A 286 7.84 -1.22 14.74
N LEU A 287 7.47 -1.90 13.65
CA LEU A 287 6.82 -3.21 13.69
C LEU A 287 7.80 -4.33 14.07
N ILE A 288 9.08 -4.17 13.72
CA ILE A 288 10.15 -5.13 14.04
C ILE A 288 10.63 -4.96 15.50
N GLU A 289 10.71 -3.72 15.98
CA GLU A 289 11.10 -3.41 17.36
C GLU A 289 10.23 -4.16 18.39
N GLY A 290 10.86 -4.88 19.32
CA GLY A 290 10.16 -5.66 20.35
C GLY A 290 9.59 -7.00 19.88
N ARG A 291 9.57 -7.30 18.57
CA ARG A 291 9.13 -8.58 17.98
C ARG A 291 7.71 -8.99 18.43
N ASN A 292 6.81 -8.02 18.55
CA ASN A 292 5.41 -8.27 18.96
C ASN A 292 4.52 -8.72 17.80
N LEU A 293 5.04 -8.71 16.58
CA LEU A 293 4.39 -9.16 15.36
C LEU A 293 5.18 -10.34 14.78
N ASP A 294 4.47 -11.40 14.43
CA ASP A 294 5.08 -12.66 13.96
C ASP A 294 5.38 -12.63 12.46
N ILE A 295 4.67 -11.78 11.71
CA ILE A 295 4.86 -11.55 10.26
C ILE A 295 4.56 -10.07 10.00
N ILE A 296 5.35 -9.43 9.14
CA ILE A 296 5.04 -8.09 8.60
C ILE A 296 4.60 -8.20 7.13
N GLN A 297 3.60 -7.40 6.75
CA GLN A 297 2.86 -7.61 5.49
C GLN A 297 2.76 -6.35 4.61
N PRO A 298 3.88 -5.77 4.18
CA PRO A 298 3.87 -4.60 3.30
C PRO A 298 3.18 -4.88 1.96
N ASP A 299 2.40 -3.94 1.43
CA ASP A 299 2.04 -3.95 0.01
C ASP A 299 3.14 -3.26 -0.82
N VAL A 300 3.69 -3.96 -1.82
CA VAL A 300 4.83 -3.44 -2.62
C VAL A 300 4.47 -2.23 -3.48
N MET A 301 3.19 -2.07 -3.86
CA MET A 301 2.69 -0.91 -4.58
C MET A 301 2.42 0.28 -3.64
N TRP A 302 2.51 0.10 -2.31
CA TRP A 302 2.13 1.14 -1.36
C TRP A 302 3.31 1.60 -0.49
N LEU A 303 4.14 0.69 0.04
CA LEU A 303 5.10 1.03 1.09
C LEU A 303 6.26 1.93 0.66
N GLY A 304 6.55 2.00 -0.64
CA GLY A 304 7.73 2.65 -1.21
C GLY A 304 8.36 1.94 -2.41
N GLY A 305 7.79 0.82 -2.88
CA GLY A 305 8.31 0.06 -4.03
C GLY A 305 9.30 -1.04 -3.65
N MET A 306 9.79 -1.75 -4.66
CA MET A 306 10.74 -2.86 -4.54
C MET A 306 12.06 -2.40 -3.88
N THR A 307 12.56 -1.22 -4.25
CA THR A 307 13.80 -0.65 -3.70
C THR A 307 13.75 -0.46 -2.19
N GLU A 308 12.60 -0.06 -1.66
CA GLU A 308 12.41 0.12 -0.22
C GLU A 308 12.05 -1.21 0.47
N LEU A 309 11.26 -2.05 -0.19
CA LEU A 309 10.90 -3.39 0.30
C LEU A 309 12.12 -4.26 0.58
N LEU A 310 13.13 -4.23 -0.29
CA LEU A 310 14.40 -4.95 -0.06
C LEU A 310 15.08 -4.51 1.25
N LYS A 311 14.98 -3.24 1.63
CA LYS A 311 15.56 -2.72 2.89
C LYS A 311 14.73 -3.15 4.10
N VAL A 312 13.39 -3.13 3.96
CA VAL A 312 12.48 -3.64 5.00
C VAL A 312 12.72 -5.13 5.26
N ALA A 313 12.85 -5.92 4.19
CA ALA A 313 13.11 -7.34 4.25
C ALA A 313 14.45 -7.66 4.93
N ALA A 314 15.51 -6.95 4.55
CA ALA A 314 16.83 -7.10 5.17
C ALA A 314 16.80 -6.76 6.66
N MET A 315 16.05 -5.74 7.07
CA MET A 315 15.88 -5.38 8.48
C MET A 315 15.12 -6.47 9.26
N ALA A 316 14.03 -7.00 8.69
CA ALA A 316 13.25 -8.08 9.31
C ALA A 316 14.05 -9.39 9.40
N ALA A 317 14.86 -9.69 8.37
CA ALA A 317 15.71 -10.87 8.33
C ALA A 317 16.76 -10.88 9.47
N ALA A 318 17.25 -9.71 9.89
CA ALA A 318 18.17 -9.61 11.03
C ALA A 318 17.52 -10.02 12.38
N TYR A 319 16.21 -10.16 12.42
CA TYR A 319 15.42 -10.58 13.59
C TYR A 319 14.66 -11.89 13.36
N ASP A 320 14.94 -12.59 12.26
CA ASP A 320 14.22 -13.79 11.82
C ASP A 320 12.70 -13.57 11.71
N ILE A 321 12.27 -12.35 11.36
CA ILE A 321 10.85 -12.04 11.14
C ILE A 321 10.52 -12.27 9.66
N PRO A 322 9.53 -13.12 9.36
CA PRO A 322 9.03 -13.29 8.01
C PRO A 322 8.39 -12.02 7.44
N VAL A 323 8.62 -11.79 6.15
CA VAL A 323 7.91 -10.78 5.35
C VAL A 323 7.02 -11.51 4.35
N VAL A 324 5.71 -11.29 4.45
CA VAL A 324 4.72 -11.87 3.53
C VAL A 324 3.91 -10.72 2.97
N PRO A 325 4.29 -10.17 1.80
CA PRO A 325 3.62 -9.01 1.25
C PRO A 325 2.12 -9.23 1.07
N HIS A 326 1.34 -8.18 1.29
CA HIS A 326 -0.06 -8.12 0.87
C HIS A 326 -0.15 -8.37 -0.64
N ALA A 327 -1.21 -9.04 -1.10
CA ALA A 327 -1.34 -9.64 -2.43
C ALA A 327 -1.18 -8.69 -3.64
N SER A 328 0.06 -8.37 -4.02
CA SER A 328 0.37 -7.44 -5.12
C SER A 328 0.77 -8.12 -6.44
N GLY A 329 0.22 -9.30 -6.75
CA GLY A 329 0.49 -9.99 -8.01
C GLY A 329 1.99 -10.24 -8.28
N PRO A 330 2.43 -10.28 -9.55
CA PRO A 330 3.84 -10.49 -9.91
C PRO A 330 4.86 -9.56 -9.25
N TYR A 331 4.46 -8.36 -8.83
CA TYR A 331 5.35 -7.47 -8.08
C TYR A 331 5.80 -8.12 -6.76
N SER A 332 4.85 -8.73 -6.04
CA SER A 332 5.14 -9.50 -4.82
C SER A 332 5.78 -10.86 -5.12
N TYR A 333 5.40 -11.53 -6.21
CA TYR A 333 5.90 -12.88 -6.52
C TYR A 333 7.41 -12.86 -6.76
N HIS A 334 7.89 -11.93 -7.60
CA HIS A 334 9.32 -11.77 -7.88
C HIS A 334 10.12 -11.46 -6.61
N PHE A 335 9.55 -10.66 -5.71
CA PHE A 335 10.17 -10.38 -4.42
C PHE A 335 10.22 -11.64 -3.54
N VAL A 336 9.08 -12.27 -3.26
CA VAL A 336 9.00 -13.39 -2.32
C VAL A 336 9.92 -14.53 -2.75
N VAL A 337 9.94 -14.91 -4.03
CA VAL A 337 10.80 -16.02 -4.52
C VAL A 337 12.29 -15.78 -4.30
N SER A 338 12.71 -14.52 -4.13
CA SER A 338 14.11 -14.13 -4.02
C SER A 338 14.65 -13.97 -2.60
N GLN A 339 13.78 -13.88 -1.59
CA GLN A 339 14.20 -13.63 -0.21
C GLN A 339 14.04 -14.87 0.67
N THR A 340 14.97 -15.05 1.61
CA THR A 340 15.01 -16.23 2.51
C THR A 340 14.01 -16.14 3.67
N ASN A 341 13.62 -14.94 4.08
CA ASN A 341 12.60 -14.71 5.11
C ASN A 341 11.20 -14.43 4.53
N CYS A 342 10.92 -14.84 3.29
CA CYS A 342 9.59 -14.73 2.69
C CYS A 342 9.04 -16.13 2.37
N PRO A 343 8.43 -16.83 3.34
CA PRO A 343 8.20 -18.27 3.25
C PRO A 343 7.10 -18.69 2.25
N PHE A 344 6.10 -17.83 2.03
CA PHE A 344 4.93 -18.09 1.18
C PHE A 344 4.34 -16.76 0.71
N GLN A 345 3.31 -16.82 -0.13
CA GLN A 345 2.65 -15.64 -0.70
C GLN A 345 1.13 -15.63 -0.42
N GLU A 346 0.55 -14.43 -0.36
CA GLU A 346 -0.89 -14.24 -0.36
C GLU A 346 -1.46 -14.22 -1.78
N TYR A 347 -2.63 -14.84 -1.96
CA TYR A 347 -3.51 -14.59 -3.10
C TYR A 347 -4.84 -14.02 -2.63
N LEU A 348 -5.21 -12.82 -3.09
CA LEU A 348 -6.52 -12.25 -2.81
C LEU A 348 -7.54 -12.79 -3.82
N ALA A 349 -8.53 -13.55 -3.34
CA ALA A 349 -9.57 -14.13 -4.20
C ALA A 349 -10.36 -13.00 -4.86
N ASN A 350 -10.15 -12.80 -6.15
CA ASN A 350 -10.75 -11.72 -6.93
C ASN A 350 -11.89 -12.21 -7.85
N SER A 351 -12.31 -13.46 -7.70
CA SER A 351 -13.64 -13.88 -8.12
C SER A 351 -14.70 -13.25 -7.21
N PRO A 352 -15.85 -12.77 -7.74
CA PRO A 352 -16.87 -12.09 -6.93
C PRO A 352 -17.38 -12.87 -5.72
N ASP A 353 -17.46 -14.20 -5.83
CA ASP A 353 -17.91 -15.10 -4.76
C ASP A 353 -16.75 -15.75 -3.96
N GLY A 354 -15.50 -15.47 -4.33
CA GLY A 354 -14.32 -16.05 -3.68
C GLY A 354 -14.06 -17.54 -4.00
N LYS A 355 -14.70 -18.11 -5.02
CA LYS A 355 -14.63 -19.56 -5.31
C LYS A 355 -13.66 -19.94 -6.43
N SER A 356 -13.11 -18.97 -7.15
CA SER A 356 -12.12 -19.21 -8.20
C SER A 356 -10.97 -18.19 -8.14
N VAL A 357 -9.92 -18.46 -8.91
CA VAL A 357 -8.79 -17.55 -9.10
C VAL A 357 -8.93 -16.82 -10.44
N LEU A 358 -8.77 -15.50 -10.44
CA LEU A 358 -8.75 -14.65 -11.63
C LEU A 358 -7.51 -13.74 -11.58
N PRO A 359 -7.03 -13.12 -12.67
CA PRO A 359 -5.86 -12.22 -12.59
C PRO A 359 -6.04 -11.07 -11.59
N VAL A 360 -5.10 -10.86 -10.67
CA VAL A 360 -5.16 -9.82 -9.61
C VAL A 360 -5.44 -8.44 -10.24
N PHE A 361 -4.82 -8.15 -11.39
CA PHE A 361 -4.97 -6.88 -12.08
C PHE A 361 -6.03 -6.91 -13.21
N GLY A 362 -6.88 -7.93 -13.22
CA GLY A 362 -8.00 -8.06 -14.14
C GLY A 362 -7.59 -8.16 -15.61
N ASP A 363 -8.25 -7.39 -16.47
CA ASP A 363 -7.98 -7.36 -17.91
C ASP A 363 -6.83 -6.42 -18.32
N LEU A 364 -6.10 -5.83 -17.36
CA LEU A 364 -4.99 -4.90 -17.66
C LEU A 364 -3.83 -5.60 -18.36
N PHE A 365 -3.53 -6.85 -18.01
CA PHE A 365 -2.43 -7.63 -18.58
C PHE A 365 -2.94 -8.90 -19.25
N LEU A 366 -2.21 -9.38 -20.25
CA LEU A 366 -2.58 -10.59 -21.02
C LEU A 366 -2.15 -11.89 -20.35
N ASP A 367 -1.10 -11.83 -19.53
CA ASP A 367 -0.26 -12.98 -19.22
C ASP A 367 0.19 -13.02 -17.76
N GLU A 368 -0.65 -12.49 -16.87
CA GLU A 368 -0.44 -12.57 -15.42
C GLU A 368 -0.45 -14.05 -14.96
N PRO A 369 0.59 -14.53 -14.26
CA PRO A 369 0.62 -15.89 -13.72
C PRO A 369 -0.30 -16.02 -12.51
N ILE A 370 -1.14 -17.05 -12.51
CA ILE A 370 -2.20 -17.29 -11.51
C ILE A 370 -1.99 -18.65 -10.82
N PRO A 371 -2.07 -18.73 -9.48
CA PRO A 371 -1.87 -19.98 -8.74
C PRO A 371 -3.15 -20.85 -8.74
N GLU A 372 -3.56 -21.34 -9.90
CA GLU A 372 -4.75 -22.23 -10.06
C GLU A 372 -4.69 -23.51 -9.20
N LYS A 373 -3.48 -23.91 -8.81
CA LYS A 373 -3.21 -25.10 -7.99
C LYS A 373 -2.71 -24.74 -6.58
N GLY A 374 -2.89 -23.49 -6.15
CA GLY A 374 -2.37 -22.97 -4.88
C GLY A 374 -0.86 -22.74 -4.84
N TYR A 375 -0.18 -22.86 -5.98
CA TYR A 375 1.24 -22.57 -6.14
C TYR A 375 1.58 -22.05 -7.54
N LEU A 376 2.77 -21.45 -7.66
CA LEU A 376 3.45 -21.20 -8.92
C LEU A 376 4.81 -21.89 -8.93
N ASP A 377 5.18 -22.50 -10.05
CA ASP A 377 6.58 -22.85 -10.30
C ASP A 377 7.34 -21.57 -10.63
N VAL A 378 8.53 -21.37 -10.06
CA VAL A 378 9.28 -20.12 -10.24
C VAL A 378 9.63 -19.86 -11.71
N THR A 379 9.75 -20.90 -12.53
CA THR A 379 9.97 -20.78 -13.97
C THR A 379 8.83 -20.08 -14.71
N GLN A 380 7.63 -20.01 -14.14
CA GLN A 380 6.52 -19.23 -14.70
C GLN A 380 6.80 -17.72 -14.65
N LEU A 381 7.78 -17.29 -13.85
CA LEU A 381 8.26 -15.90 -13.75
C LEU A 381 9.44 -15.60 -14.70
N ASP A 382 9.87 -16.54 -15.55
CA ASP A 382 11.02 -16.39 -16.46
C ASP A 382 10.69 -15.54 -17.70
N LYS A 383 10.30 -14.28 -17.47
CA LYS A 383 10.07 -13.27 -18.50
C LYS A 383 10.77 -11.95 -18.10
N PRO A 384 11.24 -11.14 -19.07
CA PRO A 384 11.89 -9.88 -18.76
C PRO A 384 11.02 -8.94 -17.90
N GLY A 385 11.65 -8.26 -16.93
CA GLY A 385 10.93 -7.36 -16.02
C GLY A 385 10.04 -8.13 -15.05
N PHE A 386 8.82 -7.63 -14.83
CA PHE A 386 7.80 -8.36 -14.05
C PHE A 386 7.01 -9.36 -14.89
N GLY A 387 7.36 -9.54 -16.17
CA GLY A 387 6.71 -10.53 -17.03
C GLY A 387 5.25 -10.25 -17.36
N LEU A 388 4.83 -8.99 -17.23
CA LEU A 388 3.48 -8.52 -17.49
C LEU A 388 3.42 -7.74 -18.80
N THR A 389 2.59 -8.21 -19.72
CA THR A 389 2.33 -7.59 -21.02
C THR A 389 1.02 -6.83 -20.96
N LEU A 390 1.07 -5.50 -21.14
CA LEU A 390 -0.11 -4.66 -21.20
C LEU A 390 -1.07 -5.16 -22.30
N ASN A 391 -2.34 -5.33 -21.95
CA ASN A 391 -3.38 -5.69 -22.89
C ASN A 391 -3.65 -4.51 -23.84
N PRO A 392 -3.54 -4.68 -25.18
CA PRO A 392 -3.86 -3.63 -26.13
C PRO A 392 -5.32 -3.15 -26.06
N ALA A 393 -6.22 -3.95 -25.48
CA ALA A 393 -7.61 -3.59 -25.22
C ALA A 393 -7.83 -2.92 -23.85
N ALA A 394 -6.77 -2.74 -23.05
CA ALA A 394 -6.87 -2.06 -21.76
C ALA A 394 -7.33 -0.60 -21.94
N ARG A 395 -8.27 -0.17 -21.10
CA ARG A 395 -8.88 1.15 -21.18
C ARG A 395 -8.03 2.16 -20.41
N LEU A 396 -6.99 2.68 -21.05
CA LEU A 396 -6.08 3.65 -20.46
C LEU A 396 -6.43 5.08 -20.89
N ILE A 397 -6.77 5.94 -19.93
CA ILE A 397 -7.01 7.37 -20.17
C ILE A 397 -5.70 8.12 -19.91
N PRO A 398 -5.05 8.71 -20.93
CA PRO A 398 -3.79 9.44 -20.75
C PRO A 398 -3.97 10.61 -19.80
N ALA A 399 -3.17 10.72 -18.74
CA ALA A 399 -3.40 11.69 -17.68
C ALA A 399 -3.07 13.15 -18.04
N GLN A 400 -2.63 13.44 -19.28
CA GLN A 400 -2.32 14.80 -19.73
C GLN A 400 -3.51 15.77 -19.58
N TYR A 401 -4.75 15.29 -19.64
CA TYR A 401 -5.93 16.13 -19.39
C TYR A 401 -6.00 16.66 -17.95
N LEU A 402 -5.45 15.94 -16.96
CA LEU A 402 -5.35 16.41 -15.56
C LEU A 402 -4.31 17.52 -15.39
N LEU A 403 -3.34 17.57 -16.30
CA LEU A 403 -2.26 18.56 -16.32
C LEU A 403 -2.60 19.78 -17.17
N THR A 404 -3.72 19.74 -17.90
CA THR A 404 -4.19 20.85 -18.73
C THR A 404 -5.16 21.68 -17.89
N PRO A 405 -4.76 22.83 -17.32
CA PRO A 405 -5.72 23.69 -16.64
C PRO A 405 -6.72 24.23 -17.67
N ASN A 406 -8.01 24.35 -17.32
CA ASN A 406 -8.92 25.19 -18.09
C ASN A 406 -9.95 25.88 -17.16
N PRO A 407 -10.25 27.19 -17.31
CA PRO A 407 -9.57 28.25 -18.05
C PRO A 407 -9.01 29.40 -17.17
N GLU A 408 -8.24 30.25 -17.84
CA GLU A 408 -7.55 31.50 -17.46
C GLU A 408 -8.41 32.59 -16.78
N ARG A 409 -8.99 32.34 -15.61
CA ARG A 409 -9.27 33.45 -14.69
C ARG A 409 -8.24 33.43 -13.57
N PRO A 410 -7.39 34.47 -13.45
CA PRO A 410 -6.66 34.70 -12.23
C PRO A 410 -7.65 34.66 -11.06
N LEU A 411 -7.30 33.95 -9.99
CA LEU A 411 -7.90 34.23 -8.69
C LEU A 411 -7.67 35.73 -8.46
N GLY A 412 -8.75 36.51 -8.42
CA GLY A 412 -8.66 37.93 -8.10
C GLY A 412 -7.88 38.06 -6.80
N GLN A 413 -6.91 38.97 -6.76
CA GLN A 413 -6.23 39.28 -5.51
C GLN A 413 -7.30 39.52 -4.43
N PRO A 414 -7.13 38.99 -3.20
CA PRO A 414 -7.98 39.44 -2.11
C PRO A 414 -7.86 40.95 -2.08
N ALA A 415 -8.99 41.65 -2.27
CA ALA A 415 -9.01 43.09 -2.28
C ALA A 415 -8.27 43.56 -1.03
N ALA A 416 -7.14 44.24 -1.22
CA ALA A 416 -6.49 44.92 -0.12
C ALA A 416 -7.57 45.81 0.49
N ALA A 417 -7.95 45.55 1.74
CA ALA A 417 -8.87 46.40 2.45
C ALA A 417 -8.24 47.79 2.50
N SER A 418 -8.65 48.66 1.57
CA SER A 418 -8.30 50.06 1.57
C SER A 418 -9.04 50.68 2.74
N LYS A 419 -8.41 50.61 3.92
CA LYS A 419 -8.72 51.54 5.00
C LYS A 419 -8.26 52.91 4.52
N VAL A 420 -9.17 53.63 3.88
CA VAL A 420 -9.12 55.08 3.83
C VAL A 420 -9.27 55.54 5.28
N VAL A 421 -8.14 55.78 5.93
CA VAL A 421 -8.11 56.59 7.15
C VAL A 421 -8.10 58.02 6.66
N GLU A 422 -9.24 58.70 6.76
CA GLU A 422 -9.30 60.15 6.65
C GLU A 422 -8.44 60.76 7.76
N ALA A 423 -7.28 61.29 7.37
CA ALA A 423 -6.48 62.14 8.24
C ALA A 423 -7.19 63.49 8.39
N LYS A 424 -7.80 63.72 9.55
CA LYS A 424 -8.08 65.08 10.02
C LYS A 424 -6.74 65.79 10.22
N LYS A 425 -6.57 66.92 9.54
CA LYS A 425 -5.58 67.94 9.86
C LYS A 425 -5.80 68.37 11.31
N ASP A 426 -4.75 68.41 12.10
CA ASP A 426 -4.52 69.50 13.03
C ASP A 426 -3.01 69.73 13.17
N GLU A 427 -2.71 71.01 13.25
CA GLU A 427 -1.41 71.67 13.23
C GLU A 427 -0.57 71.28 14.47
N ASP A 428 0.74 71.12 14.30
CA ASP A 428 1.74 72.04 14.86
C ASP A 428 3.10 71.32 14.99
N HIS A 429 4.12 71.90 14.37
CA HIS A 429 5.51 71.46 14.48
C HIS A 429 6.16 72.24 15.63
N GLY A 430 6.44 71.58 16.75
CA GLY A 430 7.19 72.19 17.83
C GLY A 430 7.83 71.19 18.77
N GLY A 431 9.16 71.03 18.65
CA GLY A 431 9.98 70.78 19.83
C GLY A 431 10.47 69.35 20.08
N LEU A 432 11.73 69.15 19.71
CA LEU A 432 12.80 69.00 20.71
C LEU A 432 12.72 67.84 21.72
N ILE A 433 13.61 66.87 21.49
CA ILE A 433 14.59 66.28 22.41
C ILE A 433 14.13 65.53 23.69
N ASN A 434 14.78 64.36 23.87
CA ASN A 434 15.27 63.79 25.13
C ASN A 434 14.28 63.30 26.19
N GLY A 435 14.50 62.06 26.65
CA GLY A 435 14.11 61.68 28.00
C GLY A 435 13.76 60.22 28.21
N VAL A 436 14.71 59.30 27.98
CA VAL A 436 14.78 58.14 28.87
C VAL A 436 15.22 58.69 30.23
N VAL A 437 14.46 58.40 31.29
CA VAL A 437 14.92 58.13 32.67
C VAL A 437 13.73 58.20 33.65
N ASN A 438 13.56 57.11 34.40
CA ASN A 438 12.83 56.94 35.67
C ASN A 438 11.28 57.00 35.59
N SER A 439 10.56 56.00 36.09
CA SER A 439 10.57 55.65 37.51
C SER A 439 10.00 54.25 37.76
N VAL A 440 10.80 53.39 38.38
CA VAL A 440 10.35 52.26 39.18
C VAL A 440 9.94 52.82 40.54
N LYS A 441 8.68 52.65 40.95
CA LYS A 441 8.27 52.11 42.28
C LYS A 441 6.81 52.40 42.62
N GLU A 442 6.24 51.35 43.22
CA GLU A 442 5.16 51.33 44.21
C GLU A 442 3.71 51.36 43.72
N LEU A 443 3.04 50.21 43.91
CA LEU A 443 1.81 49.98 44.69
C LEU A 443 1.30 48.57 44.33
N GLN A 444 1.85 47.50 44.91
CA GLN A 444 1.35 46.80 46.10
C GLN A 444 -0.14 47.01 46.45
N THR A 445 -0.79 45.86 46.69
CA THR A 445 -2.09 45.60 47.35
C THR A 445 -3.38 45.92 46.60
N SER A 446 -3.95 44.89 45.95
CA SER A 446 -5.18 44.20 46.39
C SER A 446 -5.41 42.93 45.58
#